data_AF-A0A939DZA3-F1
#
_entry.id   AF-A0A939DZA3-F1
#
_cell.length_a   1.000
_cell.length_b   1.000
_cell.length_c   1.000
_cell.angle_alpha   90.00
_cell.angle_beta   90.00
_cell.angle_gamma   90.00
#
_symmetry.space_group_name_H-M   'P 1'
#
loop_
_entity.id
_entity.type
_entity.pdbx_description
1 polymer ?
#
loop_
_entity_poly.entity_id
_entity_poly.type
_entity_poly.pdbx_seq_one_letter_code
_entity_poly.pdbx_strand_id
1 'polypeptide(L)'
;MNPETPTPHSVDGTRRVSATSQFLNRLSPTPDEADTTTAAAGPGAGSLPVVSAVRSRIESVLLVIDSPAPADLIARAVECTVAEATEILTQIREEYLGRESGVELRETTDGWRLYTASRNAPAVERLLLDGTQSRLTRAALETLAVVAYRQPCTRSQVAGVRGVNVDGVMRTLLLRGLVKEVGQEQATGAHLYATTELFLELLGIDDISVLPDLAPLLPDIDTIDESY
;
A
#
# COMPACT_ATOMS: atom_id res chain seq x y z
N MET A 1 82.92 -25.36 2.55
CA MET A 1 82.30 -25.95 3.77
C MET A 1 80.83 -25.56 3.75
N ASN A 2 79.95 -26.52 3.42
CA ASN A 2 78.47 -26.38 3.44
C ASN A 2 77.97 -26.37 4.91
N PRO A 3 76.72 -25.95 5.25
CA PRO A 3 75.50 -26.53 4.65
C PRO A 3 74.25 -25.62 4.52
N GLU A 4 73.28 -26.24 3.86
CA GLU A 4 71.93 -25.84 3.48
C GLU A 4 71.02 -25.38 4.63
N THR A 5 70.02 -24.56 4.31
CA THR A 5 68.69 -24.67 4.94
C THR A 5 67.60 -24.27 3.93
N PRO A 6 66.58 -25.12 3.72
CA PRO A 6 65.58 -24.99 2.65
C PRO A 6 64.34 -24.17 3.07
N THR A 7 63.72 -23.49 2.11
CA THR A 7 62.40 -22.87 2.24
C THR A 7 61.28 -23.91 2.11
N PRO A 8 60.24 -23.89 2.98
CA PRO A 8 59.22 -24.91 2.99
C PRO A 8 58.08 -24.67 1.98
N HIS A 9 57.52 -25.81 1.59
CA HIS A 9 56.37 -26.08 0.76
C HIS A 9 55.14 -25.19 0.97
N SER A 10 54.55 -24.80 -0.17
CA SER A 10 53.18 -24.31 -0.30
C SER A 10 52.20 -25.43 0.07
N VAL A 11 51.39 -25.19 1.10
CA VAL A 11 50.37 -26.11 1.60
C VAL A 11 49.01 -25.73 1.03
N ASP A 12 48.37 -26.76 0.49
CA ASP A 12 46.99 -26.84 0.04
C ASP A 12 45.99 -26.37 1.11
N GLY A 13 44.97 -25.63 0.68
CA GLY A 13 44.10 -24.86 1.58
C GLY A 13 42.75 -24.56 0.94
N THR A 14 42.02 -25.63 0.61
CA THR A 14 40.55 -25.71 0.73
C THR A 14 39.74 -24.57 0.09
N ARG A 15 39.35 -24.77 -1.17
CA ARG A 15 38.21 -24.09 -1.80
C ARG A 15 36.95 -24.34 -0.97
N ARG A 16 36.48 -23.34 -0.21
CA ARG A 16 35.08 -23.23 0.19
C ARG A 16 34.31 -22.52 -0.91
N VAL A 17 33.52 -23.29 -1.64
CA VAL A 17 32.51 -22.82 -2.59
C VAL A 17 31.39 -22.21 -1.76
N SER A 18 31.26 -20.87 -1.78
CA SER A 18 30.14 -20.18 -1.14
C SER A 18 28.99 -20.09 -2.13
N ALA A 19 27.88 -20.71 -1.73
CA ALA A 19 26.65 -20.85 -2.48
C ALA A 19 25.93 -19.52 -2.66
N THR A 20 26.13 -18.84 -3.79
CA THR A 20 25.29 -17.69 -4.19
C THR A 20 25.11 -17.58 -5.72
N SER A 21 25.40 -18.64 -6.48
CA SER A 21 25.36 -18.61 -7.96
C SER A 21 24.53 -19.74 -8.60
N GLN A 22 23.58 -20.33 -7.86
CA GLN A 22 22.77 -21.46 -8.35
C GLN A 22 21.25 -21.21 -8.38
N PHE A 23 20.81 -19.96 -8.22
CA PHE A 23 19.38 -19.62 -8.22
C PHE A 23 18.91 -18.74 -9.39
N LEU A 24 19.82 -18.26 -10.26
CA LEU A 24 19.49 -17.33 -11.35
C LEU A 24 19.58 -17.94 -12.77
N ASN A 25 19.53 -19.27 -12.92
CA ASN A 25 19.73 -19.90 -14.24
C ASN A 25 18.72 -21.01 -14.61
N ARG A 26 17.45 -20.92 -14.16
CA ARG A 26 16.42 -21.93 -14.46
C ARG A 26 15.17 -21.43 -15.21
N LEU A 27 15.16 -20.21 -15.73
CA LEU A 27 14.03 -19.68 -16.51
C LEU A 27 14.39 -19.48 -17.99
N SER A 28 15.08 -20.45 -18.58
CA SER A 28 15.20 -20.56 -20.03
C SER A 28 14.54 -21.86 -20.46
N PRO A 29 13.41 -21.85 -21.20
CA PRO A 29 12.87 -23.06 -21.79
C PRO A 29 13.79 -23.51 -22.94
N THR A 30 14.28 -24.74 -22.90
CA THR A 30 14.93 -25.40 -24.04
C THR A 30 13.86 -25.87 -25.03
N PRO A 31 14.11 -25.75 -26.35
CA PRO A 31 13.21 -26.29 -27.35
C PRO A 31 13.41 -27.81 -27.44
N ASP A 32 12.30 -28.50 -27.74
CA ASP A 32 12.21 -29.90 -28.13
C ASP A 32 11.93 -30.90 -27.00
N GLU A 33 10.64 -31.15 -26.78
CA GLU A 33 10.11 -32.51 -26.57
C GLU A 33 8.60 -32.47 -26.91
N ALA A 34 8.30 -32.87 -28.15
CA ALA A 34 6.96 -33.14 -28.60
C ALA A 34 6.47 -34.43 -27.93
N ASP A 35 5.53 -34.31 -27.00
CA ASP A 35 4.73 -35.44 -26.55
C ASP A 35 3.24 -35.17 -26.82
N THR A 36 2.75 -35.94 -27.79
CA THR A 36 1.37 -36.01 -28.25
C THR A 36 0.47 -36.52 -27.14
N THR A 37 -0.27 -35.63 -26.50
CA THR A 37 -1.54 -35.98 -25.84
C THR A 37 -2.65 -35.10 -26.40
N THR A 38 -3.46 -35.72 -27.25
CA THR A 38 -4.71 -35.18 -27.78
C THR A 38 -5.71 -35.02 -26.65
N ALA A 39 -5.66 -33.89 -25.95
CA ALA A 39 -6.77 -33.38 -25.16
C ALA A 39 -7.68 -32.59 -26.11
N ALA A 40 -8.91 -33.07 -26.29
CA ALA A 40 -9.93 -32.44 -27.11
C ALA A 40 -10.15 -30.98 -26.68
N ALA A 41 -9.61 -30.04 -27.45
CA ALA A 41 -9.85 -28.62 -27.30
C ALA A 41 -11.30 -28.31 -27.68
N GLY A 42 -12.10 -27.90 -26.70
CA GLY A 42 -13.37 -27.24 -26.95
C GLY A 42 -13.17 -25.94 -27.76
N PRO A 43 -14.22 -25.44 -28.44
CA PRO A 43 -14.07 -24.33 -29.36
C PRO A 43 -13.78 -23.02 -28.60
N GLY A 44 -12.62 -22.42 -28.87
CA GLY A 44 -12.42 -20.96 -28.82
C GLY A 44 -12.03 -20.32 -27.50
N ALA A 45 -10.97 -20.77 -26.83
CA ALA A 45 -10.23 -19.88 -25.91
C ALA A 45 -9.38 -18.91 -26.75
N GLY A 46 -10.01 -17.85 -27.25
CA GLY A 46 -9.34 -16.82 -28.04
C GLY A 46 -8.20 -16.18 -27.24
N SER A 47 -6.98 -16.22 -27.76
CA SER A 47 -5.88 -15.44 -27.20
C SER A 47 -6.27 -13.96 -27.25
N LEU A 48 -6.24 -13.27 -26.11
CA LEU A 48 -6.44 -11.83 -26.08
C LEU A 48 -5.42 -11.17 -27.02
N PRO A 49 -5.82 -10.17 -27.81
CA PRO A 49 -4.89 -9.49 -28.70
C PRO A 49 -3.78 -8.83 -27.89
N VAL A 50 -2.52 -9.03 -28.34
CA VAL A 50 -1.35 -8.43 -27.70
C VAL A 50 -1.30 -6.95 -28.08
N VAL A 51 -1.26 -6.08 -27.08
CA VAL A 51 -1.10 -4.62 -27.27
C VAL A 51 0.35 -4.27 -27.60
N SER A 52 0.57 -3.12 -28.25
CA SER A 52 1.93 -2.63 -28.53
C SER A 52 2.69 -2.34 -27.22
N ALA A 53 4.02 -2.43 -27.25
CA ALA A 53 4.86 -2.15 -26.09
C ALA A 53 4.69 -0.70 -25.59
N VAL A 54 4.51 0.27 -26.50
CA VAL A 54 4.26 1.67 -26.17
C VAL A 54 2.92 1.82 -25.45
N ARG A 55 1.86 1.18 -25.96
CA ARG A 55 0.53 1.20 -25.32
C ARG A 55 0.58 0.62 -23.91
N SER A 56 1.25 -0.52 -23.73
CA SER A 56 1.42 -1.14 -22.40
C SER A 56 2.13 -0.21 -21.40
N ARG A 57 3.15 0.54 -21.83
CA ARG A 57 3.79 1.57 -21.00
C ARG A 57 2.84 2.73 -20.67
N ILE A 58 2.06 3.20 -21.63
CA ILE A 58 1.08 4.28 -21.42
C ILE A 58 0.03 3.85 -20.39
N GLU A 59 -0.53 2.64 -20.52
CA GLU A 59 -1.50 2.09 -19.56
C GLU A 59 -0.91 2.03 -18.14
N SER A 60 0.37 1.66 -18.02
CA SER A 60 1.10 1.63 -16.74
C SER A 60 1.26 3.03 -16.15
N VAL A 61 1.61 4.04 -16.96
CA VAL A 61 1.71 5.44 -16.51
C VAL A 61 0.34 5.95 -16.06
N LEU A 62 -0.71 5.72 -16.86
CA LEU A 62 -2.08 6.14 -16.54
C LEU A 62 -2.64 5.53 -15.25
N LEU A 63 -2.18 4.32 -14.88
CA LEU A 63 -2.57 3.66 -13.64
C LEU A 63 -1.95 4.32 -12.40
N VAL A 64 -0.74 4.87 -12.52
CA VAL A 64 0.04 5.38 -11.38
C VAL A 64 -0.20 6.87 -11.12
N ILE A 65 -0.58 7.66 -12.13
CA ILE A 65 -0.82 9.09 -11.98
C ILE A 65 -1.98 9.40 -11.02
N ASP A 66 -1.76 10.36 -10.11
CA ASP A 66 -2.73 10.81 -9.12
C ASP A 66 -3.49 12.08 -9.54
N SER A 67 -3.13 12.64 -10.69
CA SER A 67 -3.65 13.89 -11.28
C SER A 67 -3.64 13.79 -12.81
N PRO A 68 -4.47 14.59 -13.52
CA PRO A 68 -4.44 14.65 -14.98
C PRO A 68 -3.05 14.96 -15.52
N ALA A 69 -2.62 14.20 -16.53
CA ALA A 69 -1.29 14.33 -17.12
C ALA A 69 -1.38 14.79 -18.58
N PRO A 70 -0.69 15.88 -18.96
CA PRO A 70 -0.59 16.31 -20.35
C PRO A 70 0.02 15.23 -21.27
N ALA A 71 -0.44 15.17 -22.53
CA ALA A 71 0.01 14.16 -23.48
C ALA A 71 1.52 14.24 -23.76
N ASP A 72 2.12 15.43 -23.70
CA ASP A 72 3.57 15.62 -23.87
C ASP A 72 4.37 15.05 -22.69
N LEU A 73 3.83 15.10 -21.46
CA LEU A 73 4.44 14.47 -20.29
C LEU A 73 4.39 12.95 -20.41
N ILE A 74 3.25 12.39 -20.80
CA ILE A 74 3.08 10.95 -21.01
C ILE A 74 4.02 10.47 -22.12
N ALA A 75 4.08 11.17 -23.26
CA ALA A 75 4.96 10.84 -24.38
C ALA A 75 6.45 10.82 -23.97
N ARG A 76 6.89 11.82 -23.19
CA ARG A 76 8.26 11.85 -22.63
C ARG A 76 8.53 10.64 -21.73
N ALA A 77 7.58 10.29 -20.86
CA ALA A 77 7.74 9.18 -19.91
C ALA A 77 7.86 7.80 -20.59
N VAL A 78 7.23 7.62 -21.76
CA VAL A 78 7.25 6.34 -22.50
C VAL A 78 8.18 6.35 -23.71
N GLU A 79 8.93 7.43 -23.88
CA GLU A 79 9.91 7.67 -24.95
C GLU A 79 9.31 7.56 -26.37
N CYS A 80 8.17 8.22 -26.60
CA CYS A 80 7.53 8.28 -27.91
C CYS A 80 7.19 9.72 -28.33
N THR A 81 6.63 9.88 -29.53
CA THR A 81 6.17 11.20 -30.00
C THR A 81 4.83 11.59 -29.37
N VAL A 82 4.58 12.89 -29.23
CA VAL A 82 3.29 13.38 -28.70
C VAL A 82 2.11 12.95 -29.56
N ALA A 83 2.29 12.91 -30.89
CA ALA A 83 1.26 12.46 -31.82
C ALA A 83 0.91 10.98 -31.60
N GLU A 84 1.93 10.12 -31.47
CA GLU A 84 1.75 8.69 -31.20
C GLU A 84 1.09 8.44 -29.84
N ALA A 85 1.51 9.15 -28.79
CA ALA A 85 0.87 9.06 -27.49
C ALA A 85 -0.62 9.46 -27.55
N THR A 86 -0.94 10.56 -28.23
CA THR A 86 -2.32 11.06 -28.37
C THR A 86 -3.20 10.08 -29.13
N GLU A 87 -2.67 9.47 -30.19
CA GLU A 87 -3.37 8.44 -30.96
C GLU A 87 -3.69 7.22 -30.07
N ILE A 88 -2.70 6.71 -29.34
CA ILE A 88 -2.88 5.57 -28.44
C ILE A 88 -3.86 5.90 -27.31
N LEU A 89 -3.78 7.09 -26.71
CA LEU A 89 -4.72 7.54 -25.68
C LEU A 89 -6.16 7.58 -26.20
N THR A 90 -6.35 8.06 -27.43
CA THR A 90 -7.66 8.08 -28.09
C THR A 90 -8.18 6.67 -28.34
N GLN A 91 -7.33 5.76 -28.84
CA GLN A 91 -7.68 4.35 -29.03
C GLN A 91 -8.09 3.67 -27.71
N ILE A 92 -7.33 3.88 -26.62
CA ILE A 92 -7.67 3.33 -25.30
C ILE A 92 -9.04 3.86 -24.83
N ARG A 93 -9.28 5.16 -24.99
CA ARG A 93 -10.56 5.79 -24.63
C ARG A 93 -11.72 5.17 -25.40
N GLU A 94 -11.60 5.04 -26.71
CA GLU A 94 -12.62 4.46 -27.58
C GLU A 94 -12.86 2.98 -27.26
N GLU A 95 -11.81 2.21 -27.02
CA GLU A 95 -11.92 0.80 -26.63
C GLU A 95 -12.67 0.64 -25.30
N TYR A 96 -12.34 1.47 -24.30
CA TYR A 96 -13.01 1.44 -22.99
C TYR A 96 -14.48 1.83 -23.11
N LEU A 97 -14.80 2.81 -23.96
CA LEU A 97 -16.16 3.20 -24.25
C LEU A 97 -16.94 2.09 -24.99
N GLY A 98 -16.34 1.51 -26.04
CA GLY A 98 -16.99 0.53 -26.90
C GLY A 98 -17.28 -0.81 -26.23
N ARG A 99 -16.46 -1.23 -25.25
CA ARG A 99 -16.70 -2.44 -24.46
C ARG A 99 -17.53 -2.20 -23.19
N GLU A 100 -18.05 -0.99 -23.01
CA GLU A 100 -18.74 -0.55 -21.79
C GLU A 100 -17.92 -0.89 -20.53
N SER A 101 -16.64 -0.50 -20.53
CA SER A 101 -15.70 -0.72 -19.42
C SER A 101 -16.13 0.05 -18.16
N GLY A 102 -15.89 -0.53 -16.98
CA GLY A 102 -16.07 0.16 -15.69
C GLY A 102 -15.04 1.26 -15.41
N VAL A 103 -14.03 1.38 -16.28
CA VAL A 103 -12.99 2.41 -16.27
C VAL A 103 -13.14 3.26 -17.52
N GLU A 104 -13.03 4.57 -17.38
CA GLU A 104 -13.10 5.56 -18.45
C GLU A 104 -11.81 6.38 -18.51
N LEU A 105 -11.20 6.48 -19.69
CA LEU A 105 -10.14 7.45 -19.93
C LEU A 105 -10.76 8.76 -20.40
N ARG A 106 -10.51 9.86 -19.68
CA ARG A 106 -11.05 11.19 -19.99
C ARG A 106 -9.92 12.18 -20.26
N GLU A 107 -10.16 13.05 -21.22
CA GLU A 107 -9.33 14.22 -21.52
C GLU A 107 -9.98 15.46 -20.92
N THR A 108 -9.19 16.25 -20.22
CA THR A 108 -9.55 17.53 -19.61
C THR A 108 -8.57 18.61 -20.08
N THR A 109 -8.82 19.87 -19.74
CA THR A 109 -7.86 20.96 -20.02
C THR A 109 -6.49 20.70 -19.39
N ASP A 110 -6.45 19.97 -18.26
CA ASP A 110 -5.23 19.63 -17.53
C ASP A 110 -4.57 18.34 -18.05
N GLY A 111 -5.19 17.64 -19.00
CA GLY A 111 -4.67 16.43 -19.63
C GLY A 111 -5.53 15.18 -19.40
N TRP A 112 -4.88 14.01 -19.46
CA TRP A 112 -5.50 12.69 -19.52
C TRP A 112 -5.47 11.98 -18.17
N ARG A 113 -6.58 11.30 -17.81
CA ARG A 113 -6.65 10.47 -16.59
C ARG A 113 -7.73 9.39 -16.66
N LEU A 114 -7.50 8.28 -15.96
CA LEU A 114 -8.48 7.23 -15.73
C LEU A 114 -9.45 7.59 -14.59
N TYR A 115 -10.73 7.34 -14.84
CA TYR A 115 -11.83 7.52 -13.90
C TYR A 115 -12.67 6.24 -13.82
N THR A 116 -13.45 6.08 -12.76
CA THR A 116 -14.50 5.07 -12.72
C THR A 116 -15.68 5.50 -13.59
N ALA A 117 -16.31 4.54 -14.26
CA ALA A 117 -17.50 4.82 -15.03
C ALA A 117 -18.63 5.35 -14.15
N SER A 118 -19.27 6.44 -14.56
CA SER A 118 -20.27 7.14 -13.74
C SER A 118 -21.47 6.26 -13.36
N ARG A 119 -21.85 5.30 -14.23
CA ARG A 119 -22.92 4.32 -13.93
C ARG A 119 -22.61 3.40 -12.74
N ASN A 120 -21.33 3.25 -12.38
CA ASN A 120 -20.88 2.42 -11.26
C ASN A 120 -20.75 3.21 -9.95
N ALA A 121 -21.12 4.49 -9.93
CA ALA A 121 -21.02 5.33 -8.72
C ALA A 121 -21.64 4.67 -7.47
N PRO A 122 -22.84 4.05 -7.51
CA PRO A 122 -23.40 3.40 -6.33
C PRO A 122 -22.54 2.24 -5.77
N ALA A 123 -21.83 1.51 -6.64
CA ALA A 123 -20.95 0.42 -6.22
C ALA A 123 -19.65 0.94 -5.58
N VAL A 124 -19.08 2.01 -6.15
CA VAL A 124 -17.92 2.70 -5.60
C VAL A 124 -18.27 3.32 -4.25
N GLU A 125 -19.42 3.99 -4.14
CA GLU A 125 -19.93 4.55 -2.89
C GLU A 125 -20.08 3.49 -1.80
N ARG A 126 -20.72 2.35 -2.09
CA ARG A 126 -20.81 1.25 -1.12
C ARG A 126 -19.44 0.79 -0.64
N LEU A 127 -18.46 0.59 -1.52
CA LEU A 127 -17.11 0.18 -1.11
C LEU A 127 -16.45 1.22 -0.18
N LEU A 128 -16.59 2.51 -0.49
CA LEU A 128 -16.02 3.59 0.32
C LEU A 128 -16.76 3.74 1.66
N LEU A 129 -18.08 3.57 1.67
CA LEU A 129 -18.92 3.62 2.87
C LEU A 129 -18.73 2.38 3.75
N ASP A 130 -18.58 1.19 3.16
CA ASP A 130 -18.28 -0.07 3.85
C ASP A 130 -16.87 -0.02 4.47
N GLY A 131 -15.90 0.63 3.81
CA GLY A 131 -14.57 0.93 4.38
C GLY A 131 -14.60 1.89 5.57
N THR A 132 -15.63 2.73 5.66
CA THR A 132 -15.91 3.64 6.78
C THR A 132 -16.64 2.93 7.93
N GLN A 133 -17.20 1.73 7.70
CA GLN A 133 -18.04 0.97 8.65
C GLN A 133 -17.34 -0.21 9.35
N SER A 134 -16.07 -0.51 9.11
CA SER A 134 -15.43 -1.55 9.94
C SER A 134 -15.30 -1.03 11.37
N ARG A 135 -15.99 -1.65 12.33
CA ARG A 135 -15.88 -1.30 13.75
C ARG A 135 -14.40 -1.23 14.12
N LEU A 136 -14.01 -0.19 14.86
CA LEU A 136 -12.65 -0.13 15.39
C LEU A 136 -12.38 -1.43 16.16
N THR A 137 -11.23 -2.05 15.88
CA THR A 137 -10.80 -3.22 16.65
C THR A 137 -10.61 -2.81 18.10
N ARG A 138 -10.64 -3.78 19.03
CA ARG A 138 -10.36 -3.51 20.44
C ARG A 138 -9.05 -2.75 20.64
N ALA A 139 -7.99 -3.15 19.94
CA ALA A 139 -6.70 -2.47 19.99
C ALA A 139 -6.76 -1.01 19.48
N ALA A 140 -7.63 -0.72 18.52
CA ALA A 140 -7.84 0.64 18.03
C ALA A 140 -8.64 1.50 18.99
N LEU A 141 -9.69 0.94 19.61
CA LEU A 141 -10.44 1.60 20.67
C LEU A 141 -9.58 1.90 21.90
N GLU A 142 -8.76 0.93 22.33
CA GLU A 142 -7.82 1.13 23.45
C GLU A 142 -6.79 2.23 23.13
N THR A 143 -6.28 2.30 21.89
CA THR A 143 -5.35 3.38 21.49
C THR A 143 -6.06 4.72 21.47
N LEU A 144 -7.27 4.78 20.90
CA LEU A 144 -8.07 5.99 20.81
C LEU A 144 -8.41 6.53 22.21
N ALA A 145 -8.73 5.64 23.15
CA ALA A 145 -8.95 6.01 24.54
C ALA A 145 -7.69 6.63 25.17
N VAL A 146 -6.51 6.02 24.97
CA VAL A 146 -5.25 6.60 25.47
C VAL A 146 -5.02 8.01 24.92
N VAL A 147 -5.28 8.23 23.62
CA VAL A 147 -5.17 9.57 23.02
C VAL A 147 -6.19 10.53 23.65
N ALA A 148 -7.45 10.14 23.77
CA ALA A 148 -8.51 10.98 24.33
C ALA A 148 -8.21 11.45 25.76
N TYR A 149 -7.68 10.57 26.62
CA TYR A 149 -7.36 10.91 28.02
C TYR A 149 -6.01 11.58 28.23
N ARG A 150 -5.06 11.45 27.28
CA ARG A 150 -3.70 12.01 27.43
C ARG A 150 -3.38 13.14 26.46
N GLN A 151 -4.33 13.56 25.64
CA GLN A 151 -4.09 14.63 24.66
C GLN A 151 -3.69 15.95 25.35
N PRO A 152 -2.78 16.74 24.74
CA PRO A 152 -2.00 16.40 23.55
C PRO A 152 -0.86 15.41 23.87
N CYS A 153 -0.71 14.36 23.06
CA CYS A 153 0.31 13.32 23.29
C CYS A 153 1.07 12.93 22.01
N THR A 154 2.32 12.47 22.16
CA THR A 154 3.14 11.95 21.06
C THR A 154 2.87 10.46 20.81
N ARG A 155 3.18 10.00 19.60
CA ARG A 155 3.05 8.58 19.24
C ARG A 155 3.83 7.66 20.18
N SER A 156 5.03 8.09 20.59
CA SER A 156 5.89 7.33 21.50
C SER A 156 5.30 7.23 22.91
N GLN A 157 4.64 8.30 23.40
CA GLN A 157 3.93 8.27 24.69
C GLN A 157 2.75 7.29 24.64
N VAL A 158 1.98 7.29 23.55
CA VAL A 158 0.88 6.33 23.34
C VAL A 158 1.39 4.89 23.29
N ALA A 159 2.48 4.63 22.56
CA ALA A 159 3.13 3.32 22.51
C ALA A 159 3.61 2.86 23.89
N GLY A 160 4.19 3.77 24.68
CA GLY A 160 4.66 3.49 26.04
C GLY A 160 3.53 3.07 26.98
N VAL A 161 2.35 3.70 26.89
CA VAL A 161 1.17 3.31 27.68
C VAL A 161 0.59 1.98 27.22
N ARG A 162 0.54 1.73 25.90
CA ARG A 162 -0.02 0.49 25.34
C ARG A 162 0.92 -0.71 25.46
N GLY A 163 2.22 -0.50 25.66
CA GLY A 163 3.23 -1.55 25.74
C GLY A 163 3.47 -2.31 24.43
N VAL A 164 2.90 -1.84 23.31
CA VAL A 164 2.97 -2.48 21.98
C VAL A 164 3.13 -1.43 20.88
N ASN A 165 3.51 -1.86 19.67
CA ASN A 165 3.59 -0.95 18.53
C ASN A 165 2.18 -0.46 18.12
N VAL A 166 2.01 0.86 18.07
CA VAL A 166 0.75 1.54 17.73
C VAL A 166 0.75 2.20 16.34
N ASP A 167 1.83 2.11 15.55
CA ASP A 167 1.97 2.83 14.28
C ASP A 167 0.82 2.56 13.29
N GLY A 168 0.46 1.29 13.09
CA GLY A 168 -0.63 0.92 12.18
C GLY A 168 -2.00 1.39 12.65
N VAL A 169 -2.22 1.37 13.98
CA VAL A 169 -3.46 1.84 14.59
C VAL A 169 -3.56 3.37 14.50
N MET A 170 -2.49 4.09 14.83
CA MET A 170 -2.44 5.55 14.73
C MET A 170 -2.68 6.03 13.30
N ARG A 171 -2.08 5.36 12.30
CA ARG A 171 -2.37 5.62 10.88
C ARG A 171 -3.86 5.43 10.57
N THR A 172 -4.46 4.37 11.07
CA THR A 172 -5.89 4.08 10.86
C THR A 172 -6.78 5.15 11.51
N LEU A 173 -6.46 5.59 12.73
CA LEU A 173 -7.22 6.63 13.44
C LEU A 173 -7.11 8.00 12.76
N LEU A 174 -5.94 8.36 12.23
CA LEU A 174 -5.73 9.56 11.42
C LEU A 174 -6.52 9.51 10.11
N LEU A 175 -6.43 8.39 9.38
CA LEU A 175 -7.16 8.20 8.11
C LEU A 175 -8.68 8.28 8.30
N ARG A 176 -9.18 7.84 9.46
CA ARG A 176 -10.60 7.91 9.82
C ARG A 176 -11.03 9.24 10.42
N GLY A 177 -10.10 10.19 10.55
CA GLY A 177 -10.38 11.50 11.11
C GLY A 177 -10.84 11.48 12.57
N LEU A 178 -10.51 10.43 13.34
CA LEU A 178 -10.82 10.36 14.78
C LEU A 178 -9.75 11.04 15.64
N VAL A 179 -8.54 11.15 15.09
CA VAL A 179 -7.38 11.82 15.68
C VAL A 179 -6.78 12.75 14.63
N LYS A 180 -6.22 13.88 15.07
CA LYS A 180 -5.52 14.87 14.25
C LYS A 180 -4.18 15.28 14.87
N GLU A 181 -3.29 15.81 14.05
CA GLU A 181 -2.06 16.45 14.52
C GLU A 181 -2.36 17.90 14.97
N VAL A 182 -1.85 18.27 16.14
CA VAL A 182 -2.10 19.59 16.76
C VAL A 182 -0.83 20.41 16.95
N GLY A 183 0.35 19.86 16.62
CA GLY A 183 1.62 20.55 16.71
C GLY A 183 2.80 19.60 16.87
N GLN A 184 3.91 20.12 17.39
CA GLN A 184 5.11 19.35 17.69
C GLN A 184 5.55 19.59 19.14
N GLU A 185 6.08 18.54 19.77
CA GLU A 185 6.65 18.59 21.10
C GLU A 185 7.98 19.33 21.08
N GLN A 186 8.12 20.36 21.92
CA GLN A 186 9.28 21.27 21.89
C GLN A 186 10.62 20.58 22.16
N ALA A 187 10.62 19.52 22.97
CA ALA A 187 11.84 18.83 23.38
C ALA A 187 12.37 17.86 22.31
N THR A 188 11.48 17.18 21.59
CA THR A 188 11.84 16.07 20.68
C THR A 188 11.54 16.37 19.21
N GLY A 189 10.73 17.39 18.92
CA GLY A 189 10.17 17.66 17.59
C GLY A 189 9.10 16.67 17.16
N ALA A 190 8.68 15.73 18.03
CA ALA A 190 7.69 14.72 17.68
C ALA A 190 6.30 15.33 17.50
N HIS A 191 5.53 14.83 16.54
CA HIS A 191 4.14 15.25 16.32
C HIS A 191 3.26 14.96 17.55
N LEU A 192 2.45 15.94 17.93
CA LEU A 192 1.43 15.83 18.97
C LEU A 192 0.07 15.52 18.34
N TYR A 193 -0.66 14.60 18.95
CA TYR A 193 -1.95 14.12 18.51
C TYR A 193 -3.05 14.46 19.52
N ALA A 194 -4.24 14.76 19.02
CA ALA A 194 -5.47 14.95 19.80
C ALA A 194 -6.68 14.42 19.02
N THR A 195 -7.80 14.18 19.70
CA THR A 195 -9.06 13.79 19.07
C THR A 195 -9.67 14.94 18.27
N THR A 196 -10.59 14.59 17.37
CA THR A 196 -11.30 15.53 16.49
C THR A 196 -12.72 15.82 16.97
N GLU A 197 -13.41 16.73 16.30
CA GLU A 197 -14.84 16.97 16.50
C GLU A 197 -15.67 15.73 16.13
N LEU A 198 -15.29 15.02 15.07
CA LEU A 198 -15.92 13.74 14.68
C LEU A 198 -15.92 12.71 15.82
N PHE A 199 -14.85 12.66 16.63
CA PHE A 199 -14.82 11.79 17.80
C PHE A 199 -15.87 12.18 18.85
N LEU A 200 -16.05 13.47 19.11
CA LEU A 200 -17.02 14.00 20.07
C LEU A 200 -18.46 13.75 19.58
N GLU A 201 -18.72 14.02 18.30
CA GLU A 201 -20.01 13.75 17.65
C GLU A 201 -20.39 12.26 17.77
N LEU A 202 -19.45 11.35 17.55
CA LEU A 202 -19.68 9.91 17.65
C LEU A 202 -19.90 9.44 19.10
N LEU A 203 -19.34 10.13 20.08
CA LEU A 203 -19.60 9.88 21.50
C LEU A 203 -20.89 10.54 22.02
N GLY A 204 -21.43 11.50 21.26
CA GLY A 204 -22.59 12.30 21.69
C GLY A 204 -22.28 13.24 22.86
N ILE A 205 -21.06 13.77 22.91
CA ILE A 205 -20.61 14.74 23.92
C ILE A 205 -20.13 16.04 23.26
N ASP A 206 -20.31 17.17 23.94
CA ASP A 206 -19.93 18.48 23.39
C ASP A 206 -18.46 18.85 23.68
N ASP A 207 -17.86 18.23 24.71
CA ASP A 207 -16.49 18.56 25.14
C ASP A 207 -15.77 17.34 25.72
N ILE A 208 -14.46 17.25 25.47
CA ILE A 208 -13.59 16.17 25.95
C ILE A 208 -13.50 16.11 27.49
N SER A 209 -13.66 17.24 28.19
CA SER A 209 -13.61 17.32 29.65
C SER A 209 -14.75 16.58 30.34
N VAL A 210 -15.80 16.23 29.60
CA VAL A 210 -16.94 15.44 30.09
C VAL A 210 -16.62 13.94 30.14
N LEU A 211 -15.48 13.52 29.59
CA LEU A 211 -15.04 12.13 29.71
C LEU A 211 -14.90 11.72 31.19
N PRO A 212 -15.44 10.56 31.60
CA PRO A 212 -15.41 10.12 32.98
C PRO A 212 -13.97 9.88 33.45
N ASP A 213 -13.69 10.14 34.73
CA ASP A 213 -12.37 9.83 35.28
C ASP A 213 -12.06 8.33 35.12
N LEU A 214 -10.80 7.99 34.88
CA LEU A 214 -10.33 6.62 34.74
C LEU A 214 -10.34 5.90 36.10
N ALA A 215 -10.12 6.62 37.21
CA ALA A 215 -9.96 6.04 38.54
C ALA A 215 -11.17 5.20 39.05
N PRO A 216 -12.44 5.58 38.84
CA PRO A 216 -13.60 4.81 39.28
C PRO A 216 -14.01 3.67 38.33
N LEU A 217 -13.41 3.61 37.13
CA LEU A 217 -13.82 2.69 36.05
C LEU A 217 -12.87 1.50 35.86
N LEU A 218 -11.78 1.43 36.63
CA LEU A 218 -10.89 0.29 36.66
C LEU A 218 -11.45 -0.75 37.64
N PRO A 219 -11.63 -2.03 37.23
CA PRO A 219 -11.95 -3.09 38.18
C PRO A 219 -10.82 -3.18 39.21
N ASP A 220 -11.18 -3.41 40.48
CA ASP A 220 -10.20 -3.66 41.54
C ASP A 220 -9.25 -4.77 41.08
N ILE A 221 -7.95 -4.47 41.09
CA ILE A 221 -6.87 -5.31 40.56
C ILE A 221 -6.90 -6.72 41.18
N ASP A 222 -7.53 -6.87 42.34
CA ASP A 222 -7.74 -8.10 43.08
C ASP A 222 -8.75 -9.09 42.44
N THR A 223 -9.42 -8.73 41.34
CA THR A 223 -10.36 -9.63 40.63
C THR A 223 -9.80 -10.31 39.37
N ILE A 224 -8.53 -10.07 39.03
CA ILE A 224 -7.92 -10.58 37.78
C ILE A 224 -7.29 -11.97 37.94
N ASP A 225 -7.17 -12.50 39.16
CA ASP A 225 -6.42 -13.72 39.44
C ASP A 225 -7.33 -14.90 39.81
N GLU A 226 -8.17 -15.38 38.88
CA GLU A 226 -8.81 -16.70 38.97
C GLU A 226 -9.41 -17.14 37.62
N SER A 227 -8.56 -17.37 36.60
CA SER A 227 -8.82 -18.34 35.52
C SER A 227 -7.68 -18.38 34.50
N TYR A 228 -6.65 -19.16 34.83
CA TYR A 228 -5.81 -19.84 33.85
C TYR A 228 -5.70 -21.32 34.21
#